data_AF-A0A961E7R2-F1
#
_entry.id   AF-A0A961E7R2-F1
#
_cell.length_a   1.000
_cell.length_b   1.000
_cell.length_c   1.000
_cell.angle_alpha   90.00
_cell.angle_beta   90.00
_cell.angle_gamma   90.00
#
_symmetry.space_group_name_H-M   'P 1'
#
loop_
_entity.id
_entity.type
_entity.pdbx_description
1 polymer ?
#
loop_
_entity_poly.entity_id
_entity_poly.type
_entity_poly.pdbx_seq_one_letter_code
_entity_poly.pdbx_strand_id
1 'polypeptide(L)'
;MPTENPLSVLHRRLQARPGPVGDGDAEDGTGEAAEDADPVPDWLPDPGSRPRSWLAAIRADPGRSGGIALAVVALLAVLVTVFTLARHRPPPVVSADLPPVEMVSTAAARPSQPAPAEQAVVVSVVGLVAQPGLVTLAPNARVSDAVSAAGGPLDGADTLGLNLARHLADGEQIVIGIATPAGR
;
A
#
# COMPACT_ATOMS: atom_id res chain seq x y z
N MET A 1 -59.51 26.70 2.98
CA MET A 1 -58.71 26.57 4.20
C MET A 1 -57.44 27.40 4.02
N PRO A 2 -57.35 28.58 4.65
CA PRO A 2 -56.19 29.47 4.51
C PRO A 2 -55.03 28.93 5.35
N THR A 3 -53.85 28.79 4.74
CA THR A 3 -52.62 28.37 5.43
C THR A 3 -51.97 29.59 6.07
N GLU A 4 -52.07 29.71 7.39
CA GLU A 4 -51.37 30.75 8.14
C GLU A 4 -49.85 30.51 8.12
N ASN A 5 -49.10 31.59 7.84
CA ASN A 5 -47.66 31.56 7.68
C ASN A 5 -46.98 31.40 9.06
N PRO A 6 -46.07 30.44 9.26
CA PRO A 6 -45.42 30.18 10.55
C PRO A 6 -44.62 31.38 11.08
N LEU A 7 -44.22 32.32 10.22
CA LEU A 7 -43.48 33.51 10.62
C LEU A 7 -44.33 34.49 11.45
N SER A 8 -45.65 34.52 11.25
CA SER A 8 -46.57 35.38 12.01
C SER A 8 -46.68 34.95 13.48
N VAL A 9 -46.56 33.66 13.75
CA VAL A 9 -46.66 33.09 15.11
C VAL A 9 -45.39 33.38 15.91
N LEU A 10 -44.22 33.31 15.25
CA LEU A 10 -42.94 33.61 15.87
C LEU A 10 -42.83 35.10 16.24
N HIS A 11 -43.29 35.98 15.35
CA HIS A 11 -43.27 37.43 15.59
C HIS A 11 -44.19 37.82 16.77
N ARG A 12 -45.34 37.15 16.92
CA ARG A 12 -46.25 37.37 18.06
C ARG A 12 -45.62 36.97 19.39
N ARG A 13 -44.85 35.88 19.44
CA ARG A 13 -44.18 35.44 20.66
C ARG A 13 -43.00 36.33 21.06
N LEU A 14 -42.29 36.89 20.09
CA LEU A 14 -41.17 37.79 20.38
C LEU A 14 -41.62 39.18 20.84
N GLN A 15 -42.81 39.63 20.47
CA GLN A 15 -43.36 40.92 20.92
C GLN A 15 -44.08 40.85 22.28
N ALA A 16 -44.49 39.67 22.74
CA ALA A 16 -45.11 39.49 24.05
C ALA A 16 -44.04 39.37 25.14
N ARG A 17 -43.43 40.50 25.52
CA ARG A 17 -42.55 40.62 26.68
C ARG A 17 -43.42 41.00 27.90
N PRO A 18 -43.58 40.15 28.93
CA PRO A 18 -44.22 40.59 30.16
C PRO A 18 -43.23 41.51 30.91
N GLY A 19 -43.67 42.74 31.20
CA GLY A 19 -42.96 43.66 32.09
C GLY A 19 -42.93 43.16 33.53
N PRO A 20 -42.10 43.77 34.39
CA PRO A 20 -41.95 43.34 35.77
C PRO A 20 -43.17 43.78 36.59
N VAL A 21 -43.87 42.83 37.20
CA VAL A 21 -44.81 43.09 38.27
C VAL A 21 -44.14 42.60 39.55
N GLY A 22 -43.74 43.55 40.39
CA GLY A 22 -43.38 43.25 41.76
C GLY A 22 -44.65 43.06 42.58
N ASP A 23 -44.55 42.21 43.60
CA ASP A 23 -45.02 42.48 44.95
C ASP A 23 -44.29 41.49 45.89
N GLY A 24 -43.87 42.01 47.04
CA GLY A 24 -42.95 41.34 47.95
C GLY A 24 -43.57 40.19 48.75
N ASP A 25 -42.71 39.35 49.29
CA ASP A 25 -42.57 39.18 50.73
C ASP A 25 -41.20 38.56 51.04
N ALA A 26 -40.61 39.03 52.12
CA ALA A 26 -39.30 38.65 52.62
C ALA A 26 -39.29 37.18 53.06
N GLU A 27 -38.17 36.47 52.84
CA GLU A 27 -37.53 35.63 53.87
C GLU A 27 -36.02 35.48 53.57
N ASP A 28 -35.30 35.43 54.68
CA ASP A 28 -33.86 35.50 54.87
C ASP A 28 -33.17 34.18 54.44
N GLY A 29 -32.02 34.26 53.77
CA GLY A 29 -31.31 33.05 53.33
C GLY A 29 -30.10 33.30 52.42
N THR A 30 -28.95 33.48 53.06
CA THR A 30 -27.60 33.07 52.61
C THR A 30 -27.34 32.92 51.10
N GLY A 31 -26.47 33.80 50.59
CA GLY A 31 -25.99 33.72 49.22
C GLY A 31 -25.12 32.48 48.98
N GLU A 32 -25.36 31.84 47.84
CA GLU A 32 -24.36 31.19 47.00
C GLU A 32 -24.85 31.30 45.55
N ALA A 33 -24.03 31.90 44.71
CA ALA A 33 -24.33 32.14 43.32
C ALA A 33 -24.07 30.87 42.50
N ALA A 34 -25.05 30.54 41.66
CA ALA A 34 -24.93 29.83 40.39
C ALA A 34 -24.40 28.39 40.44
N GLU A 35 -25.32 27.42 40.49
CA GLU A 35 -25.06 26.10 39.88
C GLU A 35 -26.37 25.35 39.53
N ASP A 36 -27.35 26.02 38.94
CA ASP A 36 -28.46 25.34 38.24
C ASP A 36 -28.07 25.17 36.76
N ALA A 37 -27.16 24.22 36.51
CA ALA A 37 -26.97 23.69 35.16
C ALA A 37 -28.02 22.59 34.94
N ASP A 38 -28.96 22.84 34.03
CA ASP A 38 -29.97 21.87 33.57
C ASP A 38 -29.33 20.48 33.32
N PRO A 39 -29.89 19.37 33.85
CA PRO A 39 -29.38 18.04 33.55
C PRO A 39 -29.59 17.74 32.06
N VAL A 40 -28.48 17.67 31.33
CA VAL A 40 -28.47 17.36 29.90
C VAL A 40 -29.12 15.98 29.69
N PRO A 41 -29.98 15.81 28.69
CA PRO A 41 -30.67 14.54 28.46
C PRO A 41 -29.71 13.37 28.16
N ASP A 42 -30.00 12.22 28.78
CA ASP A 42 -29.25 10.95 28.77
C ASP A 42 -29.05 10.30 27.37
N TRP A 43 -29.62 10.90 26.32
CA TRP A 43 -29.52 10.42 24.94
C TRP A 43 -28.38 11.09 24.15
N LEU A 44 -27.68 12.07 24.74
CA LEU A 44 -26.57 12.75 24.08
C LEU A 44 -25.27 11.94 24.26
N PRO A 45 -24.74 11.28 23.22
CA PRO A 45 -23.48 10.55 23.33
C PRO A 45 -22.33 11.51 23.62
N ASP A 46 -21.57 11.25 24.69
CA ASP A 46 -20.37 11.99 25.07
C ASP A 46 -19.41 12.16 23.88
N PRO A 47 -19.19 13.38 23.35
CA PRO A 47 -18.12 13.61 22.38
C PRO A 47 -16.72 13.62 23.04
N GLY A 48 -16.63 13.39 24.36
CA GLY A 48 -15.42 13.54 25.17
C GLY A 48 -14.46 12.34 25.19
N SER A 49 -14.91 11.14 24.82
CA SER A 49 -14.10 9.91 24.96
C SER A 49 -13.43 9.51 23.65
N ARG A 50 -12.81 10.46 22.94
CA ARG A 50 -11.84 10.12 21.89
C ARG A 50 -10.53 9.74 22.58
N PRO A 51 -9.99 8.51 22.41
CA PRO A 51 -8.69 8.16 22.95
C PRO A 51 -7.59 8.89 22.17
N ARG A 52 -7.38 10.17 22.48
CA ARG A 52 -6.17 10.92 22.14
C ARG A 52 -4.98 10.49 23.02
N SER A 53 -5.10 9.37 23.73
CA SER A 53 -4.03 8.75 24.54
C SER A 53 -2.94 8.08 23.69
N TRP A 54 -3.23 7.70 22.44
CA TRP A 54 -2.21 7.06 21.59
C TRP A 54 -1.07 8.02 21.17
N LEU A 55 -1.35 9.33 21.15
CA LEU A 55 -0.32 10.36 20.93
C LEU A 55 0.43 10.73 22.21
N ALA A 56 -0.17 10.49 23.39
CA ALA A 56 0.51 10.64 24.68
C ALA A 56 1.44 9.45 24.97
N ALA A 57 1.16 8.26 24.42
CA ALA A 57 2.07 7.11 24.47
C ALA A 57 3.34 7.29 23.62
N ILE A 58 3.37 8.30 22.74
CA ILE A 58 4.59 8.72 22.02
C ILE A 58 5.47 9.62 22.89
N ARG A 59 4.99 10.09 24.05
CA ARG A 59 5.89 10.43 25.15
C ARG A 59 6.39 9.12 25.74
N ALA A 60 7.24 8.46 24.97
CA ALA A 60 8.17 7.48 25.49
C ALA A 60 8.91 8.19 26.62
N ASP A 61 8.55 7.88 27.87
CA ASP A 61 9.41 8.15 29.01
C ASP A 61 10.79 7.60 28.61
N PRO A 62 11.81 8.47 28.41
CA PRO A 62 13.09 8.05 27.89
C PRO A 62 13.90 7.51 29.06
N GLY A 63 13.37 6.47 29.69
CA GLY A 63 14.07 5.64 30.63
C GLY A 63 14.89 4.58 29.90
N ARG A 64 15.58 3.76 30.70
CA ARG A 64 16.35 2.61 30.22
C ARG A 64 15.50 1.66 29.36
N SER A 65 14.20 1.53 29.65
CA SER A 65 13.27 0.65 28.92
C SER A 65 13.04 1.10 27.48
N GLY A 66 12.87 2.41 27.22
CA GLY A 66 12.75 2.95 25.87
C GLY A 66 14.04 2.79 25.07
N GLY A 67 15.19 3.01 25.71
CA GLY A 67 16.50 2.73 25.12
C GLY A 67 16.72 1.26 24.77
N ILE A 68 16.32 0.33 25.65
CA ILE A 68 16.40 -1.11 25.41
C ILE A 68 15.47 -1.52 24.25
N ALA A 69 14.24 -1.01 24.21
CA ALA A 69 13.30 -1.30 23.13
C ALA A 69 13.84 -0.85 21.77
N LEU A 70 14.40 0.38 21.70
CA LEU A 70 15.05 0.87 20.48
C LEU A 70 16.29 0.04 20.11
N ALA A 71 17.08 -0.36 21.09
CA ALA A 71 18.24 -1.23 20.86
C ALA A 71 17.84 -2.60 20.31
N VAL A 72 16.76 -3.20 20.81
CA VAL A 72 16.22 -4.47 20.29
C VAL A 72 15.72 -4.32 18.87
N VAL A 73 14.97 -3.25 18.56
CA VAL A 73 14.47 -2.99 17.20
C VAL A 73 15.62 -2.77 16.23
N ALA A 74 16.62 -1.98 16.61
CA ALA A 74 17.83 -1.77 15.81
C ALA A 74 18.58 -3.09 15.58
N LEU A 75 18.72 -3.92 16.61
CA LEU A 75 19.35 -5.25 16.51
C LEU A 75 18.58 -6.16 15.53
N LEU A 76 17.25 -6.17 15.59
CA LEU A 76 16.42 -6.93 14.67
C LEU A 76 16.55 -6.44 13.23
N ALA A 77 16.57 -5.12 13.00
CA ALA A 77 16.78 -4.54 11.68
C ALA A 77 18.15 -4.93 11.10
N VAL A 78 19.21 -4.90 11.93
CA VAL A 78 20.55 -5.37 11.53
C VAL A 78 20.54 -6.86 11.22
N LEU A 79 19.91 -7.70 12.05
CA LEU A 79 19.79 -9.14 11.81
C LEU A 79 19.07 -9.45 10.49
N VAL A 80 17.95 -8.76 10.21
CA VAL A 80 17.23 -8.91 8.94
C VAL A 80 18.10 -8.46 7.76
N THR A 81 18.83 -7.35 7.89
CA THR A 81 19.74 -6.86 6.84
C THR A 81 20.87 -7.85 6.58
N VAL A 82 21.49 -8.39 7.63
CA VAL A 82 22.54 -9.42 7.52
C VAL A 82 21.98 -10.71 6.94
N PHE A 83 20.80 -11.15 7.39
CA PHE A 83 20.15 -12.36 6.90
C PHE A 83 19.75 -12.26 5.43
N THR A 84 19.19 -11.12 5.03
CA THR A 84 18.88 -10.85 3.63
C THR A 84 20.17 -10.86 2.83
N LEU A 85 21.21 -10.13 3.23
CA LEU A 85 22.49 -10.12 2.53
C LEU A 85 23.16 -11.51 2.45
N ALA A 86 23.04 -12.32 3.50
CA ALA A 86 23.56 -13.69 3.54
C ALA A 86 22.80 -14.64 2.60
N ARG A 87 21.51 -14.40 2.36
CA ARG A 87 20.70 -15.16 1.38
C ARG A 87 20.91 -14.69 -0.06
N HIS A 88 21.36 -13.46 -0.28
CA HIS A 88 21.75 -13.00 -1.61
C HIS A 88 23.09 -13.65 -1.97
N ARG A 89 23.04 -14.81 -2.63
CA ARG A 89 24.18 -15.39 -3.34
C ARG A 89 24.20 -14.83 -4.77
N PRO A 90 24.92 -13.72 -5.06
CA PRO A 90 25.21 -13.38 -6.45
C PRO A 90 25.99 -14.55 -7.08
N PRO A 91 25.71 -14.92 -8.34
CA PRO A 91 26.45 -15.98 -9.01
C PRO A 91 27.95 -15.67 -8.94
N PRO A 92 28.80 -16.64 -8.54
CA PRO A 92 30.23 -16.41 -8.44
C PRO A 92 30.77 -16.09 -9.84
N VAL A 93 31.13 -14.83 -10.07
CA VAL A 93 32.05 -14.47 -11.14
C VAL A 93 33.39 -15.08 -10.77
N VAL A 94 33.64 -16.27 -11.32
CA VAL A 94 34.91 -16.97 -11.22
C VAL A 94 35.95 -16.09 -11.90
N SER A 95 36.64 -15.26 -11.12
CA SER A 95 37.93 -14.72 -11.52
C SER A 95 38.86 -15.91 -11.69
N ALA A 96 39.11 -16.27 -12.94
CA ALA A 96 40.14 -17.23 -13.27
C ALA A 96 41.47 -16.68 -12.72
N ASP A 97 42.03 -17.40 -11.76
CA ASP A 97 43.38 -17.20 -11.25
C ASP A 97 44.32 -17.56 -12.39
N LEU A 98 44.72 -16.56 -13.18
CA LEU A 98 45.60 -16.76 -14.32
C LEU A 98 47.05 -16.74 -13.82
N PRO A 99 47.84 -17.81 -14.02
CA PRO A 99 49.28 -17.73 -13.83
C PRO A 99 49.86 -16.67 -14.78
N PRO A 100 50.97 -15.99 -14.42
CA PRO A 100 51.57 -14.96 -15.25
C PRO A 100 51.86 -15.50 -16.65
N VAL A 101 51.27 -14.87 -17.67
CA VAL A 101 51.41 -15.30 -19.07
C VAL A 101 52.74 -14.78 -19.61
N GLU A 102 53.71 -15.66 -19.82
CA GLU A 102 54.78 -15.43 -20.80
C GLU A 102 54.16 -15.33 -22.19
N MET A 103 54.43 -14.23 -22.89
CA MET A 103 53.99 -14.05 -24.26
C MET A 103 54.77 -14.98 -25.18
N VAL A 104 54.16 -16.08 -25.59
CA VAL A 104 54.58 -16.83 -26.77
C VAL A 104 53.39 -16.94 -27.72
N SER A 105 53.51 -16.27 -28.87
CA SER A 105 52.63 -16.48 -30.01
C SER A 105 52.82 -17.90 -30.53
N THR A 106 51.83 -18.76 -30.32
CA THR A 106 51.55 -19.89 -31.20
C THR A 106 50.04 -20.03 -31.34
N ALA A 107 49.59 -20.15 -32.58
CA ALA A 107 48.22 -20.47 -32.91
C ALA A 107 47.85 -21.84 -32.30
N ALA A 108 47.11 -21.82 -31.20
CA ALA A 108 46.57 -23.01 -30.55
C ALA A 108 45.05 -22.84 -30.41
N ALA A 109 44.32 -23.84 -30.91
CA ALA A 109 42.87 -23.87 -30.89
C ALA A 109 42.34 -23.61 -29.48
N ARG A 110 41.55 -22.54 -29.35
CA ARG A 110 40.87 -22.14 -28.13
C ARG A 110 39.97 -23.31 -27.68
N PRO A 111 40.02 -23.79 -26.43
CA PRO A 111 39.03 -24.76 -25.97
C PRO A 111 37.66 -24.10 -26.09
N SER A 112 36.80 -24.69 -26.91
CA SER A 112 35.42 -24.26 -27.09
C SER A 112 34.72 -24.36 -25.73
N GLN A 113 34.57 -23.20 -25.08
CA GLN A 113 33.64 -23.02 -23.97
C GLN A 113 32.31 -23.64 -24.41
N PRO A 114 31.71 -24.58 -23.64
CA PRO A 114 30.42 -25.12 -24.02
C PRO A 114 29.47 -23.93 -24.09
N ALA A 115 28.99 -23.64 -25.30
CA ALA A 115 27.95 -22.64 -25.49
C ALA A 115 26.80 -23.00 -24.53
N PRO A 116 26.16 -22.01 -23.87
CA PRO A 116 24.97 -22.28 -23.09
C PRO A 116 24.05 -23.13 -23.96
N ALA A 117 23.73 -24.34 -23.51
CA ALA A 117 22.92 -25.24 -24.30
C ALA A 117 21.64 -24.49 -24.65
N GLU A 118 21.45 -24.28 -25.95
CA GLU A 118 20.32 -23.56 -26.56
C GLU A 118 19.05 -24.38 -26.35
N GLN A 119 18.57 -24.38 -25.10
CA GLN A 119 17.40 -25.13 -24.67
C GLN A 119 16.14 -24.33 -25.00
N ALA A 120 15.16 -25.03 -25.57
CA ALA A 120 13.85 -24.46 -25.81
C ALA A 120 13.23 -23.96 -24.49
N VAL A 121 12.51 -22.85 -24.59
CA VAL A 121 11.88 -22.18 -23.46
C VAL A 121 10.39 -22.53 -23.48
N VAL A 122 9.85 -23.09 -22.40
CA VAL A 122 8.42 -23.39 -22.26
C VAL A 122 7.78 -22.35 -21.36
N VAL A 123 6.78 -21.64 -21.87
CA VAL A 123 6.05 -20.60 -21.13
C VAL A 123 4.56 -20.89 -21.09
N SER A 124 3.89 -20.45 -20.03
CA SER A 124 2.43 -20.49 -19.90
C SER A 124 1.85 -19.15 -20.34
N VAL A 125 1.03 -19.16 -21.39
CA VAL A 125 0.33 -17.98 -21.90
C VAL A 125 -1.14 -18.05 -21.49
N VAL A 126 -1.63 -17.05 -20.76
CA VAL A 126 -3.00 -16.98 -20.26
C VAL A 126 -3.61 -15.60 -20.48
N GLY A 127 -4.94 -15.51 -20.46
CA GLY A 127 -5.68 -14.26 -20.63
C GLY A 127 -6.32 -14.14 -22.02
N LEU A 128 -6.45 -12.90 -22.50
CA LEU A 128 -7.12 -12.54 -23.76
C LEU A 128 -6.21 -12.80 -24.97
N VAL A 129 -5.96 -14.06 -25.26
CA VAL A 129 -5.25 -14.55 -26.46
C VAL A 129 -6.07 -15.62 -27.16
N ALA A 130 -5.82 -15.84 -28.45
CA ALA A 130 -6.59 -16.80 -29.24
C ALA A 130 -6.41 -18.24 -28.74
N GLN A 131 -5.21 -18.62 -28.30
CA GLN A 131 -4.85 -19.96 -27.85
C GLN A 131 -4.07 -19.92 -26.53
N PRO A 132 -4.75 -19.80 -25.38
CA PRO A 132 -4.09 -19.89 -24.07
C PRO A 132 -3.59 -21.32 -23.83
N GLY A 133 -2.45 -21.44 -23.15
CA GLY A 133 -1.83 -22.74 -22.88
C GLY A 133 -0.32 -22.67 -22.73
N LEU A 134 0.34 -23.83 -22.79
CA LEU A 134 1.80 -23.92 -22.80
C LEU A 134 2.32 -23.75 -24.23
N VAL A 135 3.34 -22.93 -24.39
CA VAL A 135 4.00 -22.66 -25.66
C VAL A 135 5.49 -22.92 -25.52
N THR A 136 6.03 -23.71 -26.43
CA THR A 136 7.46 -23.98 -26.54
C THR A 136 8.08 -23.07 -27.60
N LEU A 137 9.10 -22.31 -27.21
CA LEU A 137 9.75 -21.30 -28.04
C LEU A 137 11.24 -21.59 -28.19
N ALA A 138 11.84 -20.94 -29.19
CA ALA A 138 13.28 -20.96 -29.40
C ALA A 138 14.03 -20.39 -28.18
N PRO A 139 15.29 -20.80 -27.96
CA PRO A 139 16.15 -20.17 -26.97
C PRO A 139 16.24 -18.67 -27.22
N ASN A 140 16.25 -17.89 -26.13
CA ASN A 140 16.25 -16.41 -26.14
C ASN A 140 15.00 -15.76 -26.76
N ALA A 141 13.90 -16.50 -26.93
CA ALA A 141 12.62 -15.93 -27.36
C ALA A 141 12.16 -14.78 -26.47
N ARG A 142 11.40 -13.86 -27.06
CA ARG A 142 10.84 -12.69 -26.38
C ARG A 142 9.35 -12.85 -26.11
N VAL A 143 8.82 -12.00 -25.25
CA VAL A 143 7.39 -11.97 -24.92
C VAL A 143 6.52 -11.81 -26.18
N SER A 144 6.95 -11.03 -27.17
CA SER A 144 6.28 -10.91 -28.48
C SER A 144 6.09 -12.25 -29.19
N ASP A 145 7.08 -13.14 -29.08
CA ASP A 145 7.09 -14.43 -29.77
C ASP A 145 6.10 -15.38 -29.09
N ALA A 146 6.02 -15.35 -27.76
CA ALA A 146 5.02 -16.10 -27.00
C ALA A 146 3.59 -15.65 -27.32
N VAL A 147 3.36 -14.34 -27.38
CA VAL A 147 2.04 -13.80 -27.73
C VAL A 147 1.65 -14.20 -29.15
N SER A 148 2.58 -14.14 -30.10
CA SER A 148 2.34 -14.55 -31.48
C SER A 148 2.07 -16.05 -31.60
N ALA A 149 2.84 -16.87 -30.86
CA ALA A 149 2.67 -18.32 -30.83
C ALA A 149 1.38 -18.77 -30.11
N ALA A 150 0.84 -17.94 -29.21
CA ALA A 150 -0.49 -18.10 -28.62
C ALA A 150 -1.62 -17.58 -29.55
N GLY A 151 -1.32 -17.30 -30.82
CA GLY A 151 -2.29 -16.85 -31.82
C GLY A 151 -2.62 -15.35 -31.75
N GLY A 152 -1.83 -14.57 -31.02
CA GLY A 152 -1.98 -13.13 -30.90
C GLY A 152 -2.98 -12.68 -29.83
N PRO A 153 -2.97 -11.38 -29.49
CA PRO A 153 -3.93 -10.78 -28.57
C PRO A 153 -5.33 -10.74 -29.20
N LEU A 154 -6.36 -11.03 -28.40
CA LEU A 154 -7.76 -10.84 -28.81
C LEU A 154 -8.18 -9.35 -28.72
N ASP A 155 -9.31 -9.01 -29.32
CA ASP A 155 -9.88 -7.67 -29.22
C ASP A 155 -10.09 -7.27 -27.74
N GLY A 156 -9.59 -6.10 -27.37
CA GLY A 156 -9.64 -5.60 -25.99
C GLY A 156 -8.54 -6.12 -25.06
N ALA A 157 -7.62 -6.95 -25.55
CA ALA A 157 -6.42 -7.32 -24.80
C ALA A 157 -5.48 -6.12 -24.64
N ASP A 158 -5.18 -5.76 -23.39
CA ASP A 158 -4.16 -4.76 -23.10
C ASP A 158 -2.77 -5.40 -23.15
N THR A 159 -1.98 -4.95 -24.14
CA THR A 159 -0.56 -5.31 -24.30
C THR A 159 0.37 -4.13 -24.04
N LEU A 160 -0.16 -2.93 -23.79
CA LEU A 160 0.66 -1.73 -23.54
C LEU A 160 1.44 -1.84 -22.23
N GLY A 161 0.85 -2.49 -21.22
CA GLY A 161 1.53 -2.79 -19.96
C GLY A 161 2.59 -3.89 -20.05
N LEU A 162 2.68 -4.60 -21.18
CA LEU A 162 3.57 -5.74 -21.36
C LEU A 162 4.83 -5.34 -22.13
N ASN A 163 6.00 -5.60 -21.55
CA ASN A 163 7.26 -5.42 -22.28
C ASN A 163 7.45 -6.56 -23.30
N LEU A 164 6.97 -6.34 -24.52
CA LEU A 164 7.04 -7.31 -25.62
C LEU A 164 8.48 -7.67 -26.03
N ALA A 165 9.45 -6.80 -25.73
CA ALA A 165 10.84 -7.03 -26.07
C ALA A 165 11.61 -7.81 -24.99
N ARG A 166 11.03 -8.06 -23.80
CA ARG A 166 11.72 -8.80 -22.74
C ARG A 166 12.02 -10.23 -23.19
N HIS A 167 13.23 -10.73 -22.89
CA HIS A 167 13.57 -12.14 -23.07
C HIS A 167 12.82 -13.00 -22.06
N LEU A 168 12.39 -14.18 -22.51
CA LEU A 168 11.66 -15.14 -21.69
C LEU A 168 12.60 -16.10 -20.98
N ALA A 169 12.25 -16.41 -19.73
CA ALA A 169 12.84 -17.52 -18.99
C ALA A 169 11.95 -18.77 -19.08
N ASP A 170 12.56 -19.94 -18.92
CA ASP A 170 11.81 -21.21 -18.90
C ASP A 170 10.90 -21.29 -17.67
N GLY A 171 9.69 -21.82 -17.86
CA GLY A 171 8.66 -21.90 -16.84
C GLY A 171 7.96 -20.57 -16.52
N GLU A 172 8.18 -19.51 -17.29
CA GLU A 172 7.54 -18.21 -17.06
C GLU A 172 6.05 -18.22 -17.44
N GLN A 173 5.23 -17.45 -16.72
CA GLN A 173 3.83 -17.22 -17.06
C GLN A 173 3.61 -15.79 -17.55
N ILE A 174 2.93 -15.66 -18.69
CA ILE A 174 2.58 -14.41 -19.33
C ILE A 174 1.07 -14.25 -19.28
N VAL A 175 0.60 -13.17 -18.64
CA VAL A 175 -0.81 -12.81 -18.57
C VAL A 175 -1.07 -11.67 -19.55
N ILE A 176 -1.92 -11.92 -20.54
CA ILE A 176 -2.34 -10.93 -21.52
C ILE A 176 -3.74 -10.44 -21.13
N GLY A 177 -3.84 -9.17 -20.74
CA GLY A 177 -5.12 -8.57 -20.38
C GLY A 177 -5.64 -8.96 -18.99
N ILE A 178 -5.64 -7.97 -18.10
CA ILE A 178 -6.85 -7.43 -17.48
C ILE A 178 -6.65 -5.92 -17.53
N ALA A 179 -7.54 -5.17 -18.19
CA ALA A 179 -7.50 -3.73 -18.07
C ALA A 179 -7.64 -3.40 -16.58
N THR A 180 -6.64 -2.76 -15.98
CA THR A 180 -6.83 -2.20 -14.63
C THR A 180 -8.00 -1.23 -14.76
N PRO A 181 -9.13 -1.42 -14.05
CA PRO A 181 -10.25 -0.50 -14.17
C PRO A 181 -9.72 0.88 -13.80
N ALA A 182 -9.86 1.84 -14.73
CA ALA A 182 -9.49 3.22 -14.47
C ALA A 182 -10.22 3.66 -13.20
N GLY A 183 -9.46 3.96 -12.15
CA GLY A 183 -10.01 4.36 -10.86
C GLY A 183 -11.00 5.49 -11.07
N ARG A 184 -12.23 5.28 -10.61
CA ARG A 184 -13.33 6.25 -10.69
C ARG A 184 -13.59 6.84 -9.33
#